data_AF-A0AA44MQZ7-F1
#
_entry.id   AF-A0AA44MQZ7-F1
#
_cell.length_a   1.000
_cell.length_b   1.000
_cell.length_c   1.000
_cell.angle_alpha   90.00
_cell.angle_beta   90.00
_cell.angle_gamma   90.00
#
_symmetry.space_group_name_H-M   'P 1'
#
loop_
_entity.id
_entity.type
_entity.pdbx_description
1 polymer ?
#
loop_
_entity_poly.entity_id
_entity_poly.type
_entity_poly.pdbx_seq_one_letter_code
_entity_poly.pdbx_strand_id
1 'polypeptide(L)' 'MKREVISNGNDGPSQEILIFTKQIRHWILSDQVISGKRKLFFREDTPKEILDLYENIKSKLDFAYQE' A
#
# COMPACT_ATOMS: atom_id res chain seq x y z
N MET A 1 33.51 -22.39 -1.54
CA MET A 1 32.99 -21.02 -1.39
C MET A 1 31.58 -21.12 -0.83
N LYS A 2 31.41 -20.87 0.47
CA LYS A 2 30.12 -20.97 1.16
C LYS A 2 29.42 -19.63 0.91
N ARG A 3 28.24 -19.63 0.27
CA ARG A 3 27.44 -18.40 0.14
C ARG A 3 26.67 -18.26 1.45
N GLU A 4 27.15 -17.40 2.33
CA GLU A 4 26.46 -17.02 3.55
C GLU A 4 25.26 -16.16 3.15
N VAL A 5 24.06 -16.73 3.27
CA VAL A 5 22.81 -16.00 3.16
C VAL A 5 22.66 -15.22 4.45
N ILE A 6 23.15 -13.98 4.42
CA ILE A 6 22.87 -12.99 5.46
C ILE A 6 21.38 -12.63 5.36
N SER A 7 20.57 -13.33 6.15
CA SER A 7 19.20 -12.93 6.49
C SER A 7 19.27 -11.67 7.37
N ASN A 8 19.61 -10.53 6.77
CA ASN A 8 19.50 -9.23 7.42
C ASN A 8 18.00 -8.89 7.49
N GLY A 9 17.35 -9.16 8.62
CA GLY A 9 15.99 -8.72 8.98
C GLY A 9 14.98 -8.77 7.82
N ASN A 10 14.33 -9.92 7.61
CA ASN A 10 13.37 -10.13 6.52
C ASN A 10 12.00 -9.43 6.78
N ASP A 11 12.01 -8.15 7.14
CA ASP A 11 10.84 -7.26 7.11
C ASP A 11 10.96 -6.36 5.88
N GLY A 12 11.01 -6.98 4.70
CA GLY A 12 10.67 -6.26 3.48
C GLY A 12 9.26 -5.66 3.63
N PRO A 13 8.91 -4.61 2.89
CA PRO A 13 7.56 -4.06 2.94
C PRO A 13 6.55 -5.20 2.84
N SER A 14 5.59 -5.27 3.77
CA SER A 14 4.56 -6.31 3.79
C SER A 14 3.97 -6.46 2.39
N GLN A 15 3.56 -7.66 1.99
CA GLN A 15 3.07 -7.90 0.62
C GLN A 15 1.99 -6.88 0.21
N GLU A 16 1.18 -6.45 1.16
CA GLU A 16 0.18 -5.39 1.07
C GLU A 16 0.78 -4.03 0.68
N ILE A 17 1.90 -3.61 1.27
CA ILE A 17 2.61 -2.37 0.90
C ILE A 17 3.16 -2.49 -0.52
N LEU A 18 3.69 -3.66 -0.91
CA LEU A 18 4.14 -3.89 -2.28
C LEU A 18 2.99 -3.83 -3.29
N ILE A 19 1.86 -4.45 -2.98
CA ILE A 19 0.64 -4.38 -3.79
C ILE A 19 0.17 -2.93 -3.91
N PHE A 20 0.11 -2.21 -2.79
CA PHE A 20 -0.27 -0.80 -2.79
C PHE A 20 0.65 0.04 -3.68
N THR A 21 1.95 -0.07 -3.48
CA THR A 21 2.94 0.77 -4.18
C THR A 21 3.03 0.44 -5.67
N LYS A 22 2.89 -0.84 -6.06
CA LYS A 22 3.03 -1.29 -7.45
C LYS A 22 1.73 -1.22 -8.24
N GLN A 23 0.60 -1.59 -7.64
CA GLN A 23 -0.67 -1.79 -8.35
C GLN A 23 -1.70 -0.72 -8.05
N ILE A 24 -1.75 -0.18 -6.83
CA ILE A 24 -2.82 0.77 -6.43
C ILE A 24 -2.37 2.22 -6.60
N ARG A 25 -1.09 2.52 -6.30
CA ARG A 25 -0.54 3.88 -6.26
C ARG A 25 -0.80 4.69 -7.54
N HIS A 26 -0.69 4.06 -8.70
CA HIS A 26 -0.82 4.75 -9.99
C HIS A 26 -2.28 5.15 -10.32
N TRP A 27 -3.26 4.52 -9.66
CA TRP A 27 -4.67 4.88 -9.77
C TRP A 27 -5.08 6.02 -8.83
N ILE A 28 -4.24 6.37 -7.86
CA ILE A 28 -4.51 7.48 -6.94
C ILE A 28 -4.19 8.80 -7.67
N LEU A 29 -5.19 9.68 -7.75
CA LEU A 29 -5.04 11.03 -8.26
C LEU A 29 -4.45 11.97 -7.21
N SER A 30 -4.92 11.85 -5.97
CA SER A 30 -4.49 12.68 -4.85
C SER A 30 -4.86 12.02 -3.54
N ASP A 31 -4.14 12.34 -2.48
CA ASP A 31 -4.55 12.08 -1.11
C ASP A 31 -4.85 13.40 -0.40
N GLN A 32 -5.90 13.42 0.43
CA GLN A 32 -6.17 14.55 1.32
C GLN A 32 -6.45 14.06 2.72
N VAL A 33 -6.00 14.82 3.72
CA VAL A 33 -6.34 14.58 5.11
C VAL A 33 -7.59 15.38 5.43
N ILE A 34 -8.71 14.69 5.65
CA ILE A 34 -9.99 15.30 5.99
C ILE A 34 -10.34 14.84 7.41
N SER A 35 -10.43 15.79 8.34
CA SER A 35 -10.76 15.50 9.75
C SER A 35 -9.84 14.44 10.39
N GLY A 36 -8.53 14.52 10.12
CA GLY A 36 -7.54 13.58 10.65
C GLY A 36 -7.53 12.20 9.98
N LYS A 37 -8.41 11.95 9.00
CA LYS A 37 -8.44 10.71 8.22
C LYS A 37 -7.89 10.97 6.83
N ARG A 38 -6.90 10.17 6.41
CA ARG A 38 -6.41 10.24 5.03
C ARG A 38 -7.43 9.60 4.10
N LYS A 39 -7.89 10.38 3.11
CA LYS A 39 -8.78 9.93 2.05
C LYS A 39 -8.00 9.92 0.74
N LEU A 40 -7.96 8.75 0.10
CA LEU A 40 -7.37 8.60 -1.23
C LEU A 40 -8.44 8.84 -2.29
N PHE A 41 -8.14 9.69 -3.25
CA PHE A 41 -8.98 9.94 -4.41
C PHE A 41 -8.45 9.12 -5.58
N PHE A 42 -9.26 8.18 -6.05
CA PHE A 42 -8.94 7.32 -7.18
C PHE A 42 -9.39 7.97 -8.50
N ARG A 43 -8.76 7.58 -9.61
CA ARG A 43 -9.22 7.93 -10.96
C ARG A 43 -10.62 7.38 -11.21
N GLU A 44 -11.44 8.08 -12.00
CA GLU A 44 -12.77 7.58 -12.39
C GLU A 44 -12.70 6.28 -13.20
N ASP A 45 -11.62 6.09 -13.96
CA ASP A 45 -11.34 4.88 -14.74
C ASP A 45 -10.80 3.71 -13.89
N THR A 46 -10.67 3.89 -12.57
CA THR A 46 -10.10 2.84 -11.71
C THR A 46 -11.02 1.62 -11.71
N PRO A 47 -10.51 0.43 -12.12
CA PRO A 47 -11.34 -0.77 -12.15
C PRO A 47 -11.74 -1.17 -10.73
N LYS A 48 -12.96 -1.73 -10.61
CA LYS A 48 -13.55 -2.13 -9.33
C LYS A 48 -12.66 -3.10 -8.55
N GLU A 49 -11.93 -3.98 -9.23
CA GLU A 49 -10.99 -4.92 -8.62
C GLU A 49 -9.86 -4.22 -7.84
N ILE A 50 -9.39 -3.07 -8.31
CA ILE A 50 -8.35 -2.28 -7.63
C ILE A 50 -8.94 -1.60 -6.38
N LEU A 51 -10.18 -1.11 -6.48
CA LEU A 51 -10.89 -0.54 -5.34
C LEU A 51 -11.11 -1.59 -4.24
N ASP A 52 -11.54 -2.79 -4.63
CA ASP A 52 -11.74 -3.93 -3.72
C ASP A 52 -10.42 -4.40 -3.11
N LEU A 53 -9.35 -4.47 -3.91
CA LEU A 53 -8.01 -4.79 -3.44
C LEU A 53 -7.53 -3.78 -2.39
N TYR A 54 -7.73 -2.47 -2.64
CA TYR A 54 -7.43 -1.42 -1.67
C TYR A 54 -8.25 -1.59 -0.39
N GLU A 55 -9.56 -1.83 -0.49
CA GLU A 55 -10.43 -2.05 0.68
C GLU A 55 -9.98 -3.24 1.53
N ASN A 56 -9.50 -4.31 0.91
CA ASN A 56 -8.97 -5.49 1.60
C ASN A 56 -7.65 -5.21 2.33
N ILE A 57 -6.76 -4.42 1.72
CA ILE A 57 -5.43 -4.15 2.31
C ILE A 57 -5.39 -2.88 3.17
N LYS A 58 -6.35 -1.95 3.08
CA LYS A 58 -6.31 -0.65 3.77
C LYS A 58 -6.15 -0.80 5.28
N SER A 59 -6.79 -1.80 5.88
CA SER A 59 -6.71 -2.08 7.32
C SER A 59 -5.31 -2.51 7.76
N LYS A 60 -4.50 -3.01 6.82
CA LYS A 60 -3.12 -3.45 7.05
C LYS A 60 -2.10 -2.38 6.64
N LEU A 61 -2.51 -1.44 5.78
CA LEU A 61 -1.73 -0.24 5.45
C LEU A 61 -1.76 0.80 6.58
N ASP A 62 -2.79 0.78 7.43
CA ASP A 62 -2.98 1.71 8.56
C ASP A 62 -1.77 1.76 9.53
N PHE A 63 -1.07 0.63 9.69
CA PHE A 63 0.15 0.53 10.50
C PHE A 63 1.36 1.28 9.94
N ALA A 64 1.42 1.52 8.63
CA ALA A 64 2.60 2.11 7.98
C ALA A 64 2.54 3.64 7.88
N TYR A 65 1.43 4.27 8.30
CA TYR A 65 1.19 5.71 8.16
C TYR A 65 0.72 6.38 9.47
N GLN A 66 1.07 5.81 10.62
CA GLN A 66 1.12 6.56 11.87
C GLN A 66 2.46 7.33 11.90
N GLU A 67 2.39 8.65 11.80
CA GLU A 67 3.48 9.56 12.18
C GLU A 67 3.66 9.57 13.71
#